data_AF-A0A0Q8DLB4-F1
#
_entry.id   AF-A0A0Q8DLB4-F1
#
_cell.length_a   1.000
_cell.length_b   1.000
_cell.length_c   1.000
_cell.angle_alpha   90.00
_cell.angle_beta   90.00
_cell.angle_gamma   90.00
#
_symmetry.space_group_name_H-M   'P 1'
#
loop_
_entity.id
_entity.type
_entity.pdbx_description
1 polymer ?
#
loop_
_entity_poly.entity_id
_entity_poly.type
_entity_poly.pdbx_seq_one_letter_code
_entity_poly.pdbx_strand_id
1 'polypeptide(L)'
;MPSAGSYPHLIVGIFKSSATAAQSRQLFADMRARHFWQSLPDDAVAFHTALQPVAIQLPDDTSLAVLMAQDEVRVARPMPGDLVRYSPHRGKYELPPENPAELAWWAIDGCVAVLCRAQDKACFKRYAAGIFRTADGMEISARTFRPLSNGALIDPDTLLQRPRDMSR
;
A
#
# COMPACT_ATOMS: atom_id res chain seq x y z
N MET A 1 2.73 9.85 -12.46
CA MET A 1 2.34 8.44 -12.69
C MET A 1 2.69 7.66 -11.43
N PRO A 2 2.01 6.53 -11.11
CA PRO A 2 2.50 5.63 -10.07
C PRO A 2 3.95 5.27 -10.35
N SER A 3 4.77 5.11 -9.31
CA SER A 3 6.12 4.61 -9.48
C SER A 3 6.09 3.21 -10.12
N ALA A 4 6.97 2.95 -11.09
CA ALA A 4 6.79 1.89 -12.09
C ALA A 4 6.71 0.44 -11.55
N GLY A 5 6.99 0.21 -10.27
CA GLY A 5 6.81 -1.10 -9.63
C GLY A 5 5.96 -1.10 -8.37
N SER A 6 5.34 0.03 -7.98
CA SER A 6 4.44 0.09 -6.83
C SER A 6 3.03 -0.41 -7.18
N TYR A 7 2.27 -0.80 -6.16
CA TYR A 7 0.88 -1.20 -6.37
C TYR A 7 0.05 0.04 -6.71
N PRO A 8 -0.61 0.11 -7.89
CA PRO A 8 -1.08 1.39 -8.44
C PRO A 8 -2.40 1.89 -7.84
N HIS A 9 -2.92 1.23 -6.81
CA HIS A 9 -4.22 1.51 -6.22
C HIS A 9 -4.08 1.86 -4.73
N LEU A 10 -5.07 2.57 -4.21
CA LEU A 10 -5.20 2.77 -2.77
C LEU A 10 -5.68 1.48 -2.14
N ILE A 11 -5.18 1.18 -0.95
CA ILE A 11 -5.71 0.12 -0.10
C ILE A 11 -6.08 0.75 1.22
N VAL A 12 -7.30 0.48 1.70
CA VAL A 12 -7.69 0.75 3.08
C VAL A 12 -8.04 -0.57 3.72
N GLY A 13 -7.35 -0.94 4.79
CA GLY A 13 -7.52 -2.25 5.41
C GLY A 13 -6.80 -2.37 6.74
N ILE A 14 -6.84 -3.57 7.32
CA ILE A 14 -6.26 -3.84 8.62
C ILE A 14 -4.80 -4.22 8.46
N PHE A 15 -3.91 -3.51 9.14
CA PHE A 15 -2.52 -3.90 9.22
C PHE A 15 -2.40 -5.24 9.96
N LYS A 16 -1.79 -6.23 9.32
CA LYS A 16 -1.69 -7.59 9.85
C LYS A 16 -0.30 -7.89 10.41
N SER A 17 0.73 -7.63 9.61
CA SER A 17 2.11 -7.94 10.00
C SER A 17 3.14 -7.24 9.13
N SER A 18 4.37 -7.18 9.63
CA SER A 18 5.58 -6.86 8.88
C SER A 18 6.41 -8.12 8.69
N ALA A 19 7.05 -8.26 7.53
CA ALA A 19 8.02 -9.32 7.27
C ALA A 19 9.27 -9.16 8.16
N THR A 20 9.82 -10.26 8.66
CA THR A 20 11.16 -10.27 9.26
C THR A 20 12.24 -10.04 8.21
N ALA A 21 13.48 -9.77 8.63
CA ALA A 21 14.61 -9.66 7.71
C ALA A 21 14.78 -10.91 6.81
N ALA A 22 14.61 -12.10 7.37
CA ALA A 22 14.68 -13.36 6.63
C ALA A 22 13.55 -13.47 5.59
N GLN A 23 12.31 -13.14 5.98
CA GLN A 23 11.16 -13.14 5.07
C GLN A 23 11.31 -12.09 3.97
N SER A 24 11.85 -10.91 4.30
CA SER A 24 12.11 -9.82 3.35
C SER A 24 13.13 -10.24 2.30
N ARG A 25 14.23 -10.88 2.72
CA ARG A 25 15.27 -11.40 1.81
C ARG A 25 14.73 -12.53 0.93
N GLN A 26 13.92 -13.42 1.49
CA GLN A 26 13.28 -14.49 0.73
C GLN A 26 12.33 -13.93 -0.33
N LEU A 27 11.47 -12.97 0.04
CA LEU A 27 10.58 -12.30 -0.91
C LEU A 27 11.35 -11.67 -2.06
N PHE A 28 12.46 -10.98 -1.77
CA PHE A 28 13.32 -10.38 -2.78
C PHE A 28 13.88 -11.42 -3.76
N ALA A 29 14.43 -12.52 -3.23
CA ALA A 29 14.93 -13.62 -4.06
C ALA A 29 13.81 -14.23 -4.93
N ASP A 30 12.64 -14.50 -4.35
CA ASP A 30 11.51 -15.10 -5.04
C ASP A 30 10.97 -14.21 -6.17
N MET A 31 10.89 -12.89 -5.95
CA MET A 31 10.43 -11.95 -6.97
C MET A 31 11.44 -11.88 -8.12
N ARG A 32 12.74 -11.80 -7.83
CA ARG A 32 13.79 -11.82 -8.86
C ARG A 32 13.83 -13.11 -9.65
N ALA A 33 13.68 -14.27 -8.99
CA ALA A 33 13.60 -15.58 -9.63
C ALA A 33 12.40 -15.69 -10.59
N ARG A 34 11.33 -14.92 -10.33
CA ARG A 34 10.15 -14.81 -11.20
C ARG A 34 10.25 -13.67 -12.22
N HIS A 35 11.44 -13.11 -12.41
CA HIS A 35 11.73 -11.99 -13.31
C HIS A 35 11.04 -10.66 -12.94
N PHE A 36 10.48 -10.55 -11.73
CA PHE A 36 10.12 -9.26 -11.16
C PHE A 36 11.37 -8.57 -10.61
N TRP A 37 11.33 -7.24 -10.44
CA TRP A 37 12.37 -6.48 -9.74
C TRP A 37 13.79 -6.61 -10.33
N GLN A 38 13.92 -7.00 -11.60
CA GLN A 38 15.22 -7.11 -12.28
C GLN A 38 15.95 -5.76 -12.37
N SER A 39 15.20 -4.66 -12.40
CA SER A 39 15.73 -3.29 -12.42
C SER A 39 16.24 -2.79 -11.06
N LEU A 40 16.02 -3.55 -9.98
CA LEU A 40 16.51 -3.20 -8.65
C LEU A 40 17.96 -3.68 -8.48
N PRO A 41 18.77 -2.98 -7.65
CA PRO A 41 20.07 -3.49 -7.23
C PRO A 41 19.95 -4.90 -6.66
N ASP A 42 20.82 -5.83 -7.07
CA ASP A 42 20.78 -7.23 -6.63
C ASP A 42 21.39 -7.41 -5.22
N ASP A 43 20.75 -6.77 -4.24
CA ASP A 43 21.22 -6.76 -2.86
C ASP A 43 20.01 -6.90 -1.92
N ALA A 44 19.80 -8.13 -1.45
CA ALA A 44 18.71 -8.46 -0.53
C ALA A 44 18.87 -7.81 0.85
N VAL A 45 20.10 -7.46 1.25
CA VAL A 45 20.37 -6.77 2.52
C VAL A 45 20.01 -5.29 2.38
N ALA A 46 20.44 -4.65 1.30
CA ALA A 46 20.02 -3.28 0.97
C ALA A 46 18.51 -3.18 0.80
N PHE A 47 17.87 -4.16 0.14
CA PHE A 47 16.41 -4.22 0.02
C PHE A 47 15.72 -4.18 1.38
N HIS A 48 16.11 -5.01 2.36
CA HIS A 48 15.49 -4.98 3.69
C HIS A 48 15.83 -3.72 4.49
N THR A 49 16.98 -3.12 4.23
CA THR A 49 17.42 -1.88 4.87
C THR A 49 16.62 -0.68 4.37
N ALA A 50 16.26 -0.68 3.08
CA ALA A 50 15.45 0.36 2.46
C ALA A 50 13.95 0.14 2.69
N LEU A 51 13.48 -1.11 2.54
CA LEU A 51 12.06 -1.44 2.45
C LEU A 51 11.63 -2.50 3.47
N GLN A 52 10.41 -2.34 3.94
CA GLN A 52 9.71 -3.23 4.84
C GLN A 52 8.48 -3.79 4.13
N PRO A 53 8.47 -5.07 3.74
CA PRO A 53 7.25 -5.72 3.28
C PRO A 53 6.24 -5.82 4.43
N VAL A 54 4.99 -5.47 4.14
CA VAL A 54 3.89 -5.50 5.11
C VAL A 54 2.64 -6.12 4.49
N ALA A 55 1.80 -6.71 5.33
CA ALA A 55 0.54 -7.30 4.94
C ALA A 55 -0.64 -6.44 5.43
N ILE A 56 -1.54 -6.10 4.50
CA ILE A 56 -2.80 -5.42 4.76
C ILE A 56 -3.94 -6.39 4.46
N GLN A 57 -4.81 -6.65 5.44
CA GLN A 57 -5.97 -7.51 5.32
C GLN A 57 -7.20 -6.69 4.91
N LEU A 58 -7.90 -7.20 3.89
CA LEU A 58 -9.17 -6.67 3.40
C LEU A 58 -10.36 -7.30 4.16
N PRO A 59 -11.58 -6.73 4.04
CA PRO A 59 -12.77 -7.26 4.70
C PRO A 59 -13.14 -8.70 4.31
N ASP A 60 -12.73 -9.17 3.13
CA ASP A 60 -12.95 -10.53 2.65
C ASP A 60 -11.84 -11.52 3.07
N ASP A 61 -11.03 -11.14 4.07
CA ASP A 61 -9.85 -11.84 4.56
C ASP A 61 -8.69 -11.98 3.57
N THR A 62 -8.80 -11.41 2.37
CA THR A 62 -7.67 -11.32 1.43
C THR A 62 -6.56 -10.49 2.05
N SER A 63 -5.34 -11.04 2.08
CA SER A 63 -4.15 -10.32 2.54
C SER A 63 -3.33 -9.87 1.34
N LEU A 64 -3.10 -8.55 1.23
CA LEU A 64 -2.26 -7.95 0.21
C LEU A 64 -0.89 -7.61 0.80
N ALA A 65 0.17 -7.97 0.09
CA ALA A 65 1.52 -7.56 0.41
C ALA A 65 1.84 -6.24 -0.30
N VAL A 66 2.30 -5.25 0.46
CA VAL A 66 2.83 -3.99 -0.08
C VAL A 66 4.19 -3.70 0.55
N LEU A 67 4.93 -2.77 -0.07
CA LEU A 67 6.22 -2.32 0.41
C LEU A 67 6.07 -0.90 0.99
N MET A 68 6.71 -0.69 2.12
CA MET A 68 6.78 0.57 2.86
C MET A 68 8.26 0.88 3.12
N ALA A 69 8.69 2.14 3.04
CA ALA A 69 10.07 2.48 3.41
C ALA A 69 10.32 2.19 4.91
N GLN A 70 11.50 1.65 5.23
CA GLN A 70 11.89 1.43 6.63
C GLN A 70 11.90 2.73 7.43
N ASP A 71 12.18 3.85 6.80
CA ASP A 71 12.20 5.18 7.42
C ASP A 71 10.80 5.59 7.89
N GLU A 72 9.76 5.31 7.09
CA GLU A 72 8.37 5.53 7.50
C GLU A 72 8.00 4.63 8.69
N VAL A 73 8.48 3.38 8.72
CA VAL A 73 8.21 2.44 9.82
C VAL A 73 8.79 2.96 11.14
N ARG A 74 9.98 3.58 11.08
CA ARG A 74 10.65 4.15 12.26
C ARG A 74 9.93 5.39 12.79
N VAL A 75 9.31 6.18 11.92
CA VAL A 75 8.58 7.40 12.31
C VAL A 75 7.20 7.05 12.89
N ALA A 76 6.45 6.18 12.21
CA ALA A 76 5.08 5.85 12.61
C ALA A 76 4.78 4.38 12.34
N ARG A 77 5.18 3.51 13.29
CA ARG A 77 4.98 2.07 13.18
C ARG A 77 3.49 1.68 13.26
N PRO A 78 2.92 1.05 12.22
CA PRO A 78 1.61 0.43 12.33
C PRO A 78 1.66 -0.79 13.25
N MET A 79 0.61 -1.03 14.02
CA MET A 79 0.47 -2.21 14.86
C MET A 79 -0.60 -3.16 14.32
N PRO A 80 -0.48 -4.47 14.55
CA PRO A 80 -1.52 -5.42 14.18
C PRO A 80 -2.89 -4.97 14.68
N GLY A 81 -3.87 -4.91 13.79
CA GLY A 81 -5.23 -4.44 14.07
C GLY A 81 -5.48 -2.95 13.79
N ASP A 82 -4.45 -2.14 13.53
CA ASP A 82 -4.63 -0.75 13.09
C ASP A 82 -5.31 -0.70 11.71
N LEU A 83 -6.20 0.26 11.49
CA LEU A 83 -6.69 0.59 10.17
C LEU A 83 -5.64 1.46 9.49
N VAL A 84 -5.13 0.99 8.36
CA VAL A 84 -4.10 1.69 7.58
C VAL A 84 -4.60 2.00 6.18
N ARG A 85 -4.00 3.04 5.60
CA ARG A 85 -4.00 3.25 4.16
C ARG A 85 -2.66 2.87 3.58
N TYR A 86 -2.66 2.31 2.38
CA TYR A 86 -1.53 2.33 1.46
C TYR A 86 -1.86 3.26 0.30
N SER A 87 -0.90 4.09 -0.10
CA SER A 87 -0.98 4.90 -1.30
C SER A 87 0.34 4.85 -2.08
N PRO A 88 0.32 4.59 -3.40
CA PRO A 88 1.54 4.63 -4.20
C PRO A 88 2.09 6.06 -4.26
N HIS A 89 3.40 6.16 -4.38
CA HIS A 89 4.04 7.43 -4.64
C HIS A 89 3.59 8.00 -6.00
N ARG A 90 3.35 9.31 -6.02
CA ARG A 90 2.83 10.04 -7.18
C ARG A 90 3.72 11.19 -7.62
N GLY A 91 4.73 11.54 -6.81
CA GLY A 91 5.72 12.58 -7.14
C GLY A 91 5.19 14.01 -7.21
N LYS A 92 3.89 14.24 -6.92
CA LYS A 92 3.29 15.58 -6.92
C LYS A 92 3.63 16.37 -5.64
N TYR A 93 3.66 15.69 -4.51
CA TYR A 93 3.96 16.25 -3.19
C TYR A 93 5.13 15.54 -2.51
N GLU A 94 5.86 14.75 -3.29
CA GLU A 94 6.95 13.89 -2.83
C GLU A 94 8.14 14.18 -3.73
N LEU A 95 9.31 14.37 -3.12
CA LEU A 95 10.56 14.53 -3.84
C LEU A 95 11.23 13.15 -3.91
N PRO A 96 11.33 12.54 -5.09
CA PRO A 96 12.04 11.27 -5.21
C PRO A 96 13.53 11.48 -4.92
N PRO A 97 14.25 10.45 -4.43
CA PRO A 97 15.69 10.52 -4.24
C PRO A 97 16.44 10.80 -5.54
N GLU A 98 17.53 11.57 -5.47
CA GLU A 98 18.42 11.81 -6.60
C GLU A 98 19.37 10.61 -6.86
N ASN A 99 19.71 9.86 -5.82
CA ASN A 99 20.55 8.67 -5.93
C ASN A 99 19.80 7.59 -6.73
N PRO A 100 20.35 7.07 -7.84
CA PRO A 100 19.67 6.08 -8.67
C PRO A 100 19.27 4.79 -7.95
N ALA A 101 20.07 4.33 -6.98
CA ALA A 101 19.76 3.13 -6.22
C ALA A 101 18.61 3.37 -5.25
N GLU A 102 18.60 4.51 -4.56
CA GLU A 102 17.50 4.90 -3.66
C GLU A 102 16.21 5.14 -4.46
N LEU A 103 16.32 5.78 -5.63
CA LEU A 103 15.21 5.98 -6.55
C LEU A 103 14.60 4.65 -7.01
N ALA A 104 15.42 3.62 -7.26
CA ALA A 104 14.92 2.31 -7.65
C ALA A 104 14.08 1.65 -6.54
N TRP A 105 14.46 1.81 -5.27
CA TRP A 105 13.68 1.32 -4.13
C TRP A 105 12.41 2.13 -3.91
N TRP A 106 12.51 3.46 -3.97
CA TRP A 106 11.37 4.37 -3.93
C TRP A 106 10.37 4.12 -5.08
N ALA A 107 10.86 3.56 -6.19
CA ALA A 107 10.02 3.31 -7.34
C ALA A 107 9.05 2.13 -7.17
N ILE A 108 9.16 1.36 -6.09
CA ILE A 108 8.36 0.14 -5.88
C ILE A 108 7.58 0.13 -4.57
N ASP A 109 7.80 1.08 -3.68
CA ASP A 109 7.07 1.22 -2.44
C ASP A 109 5.96 2.27 -2.54
N GLY A 110 5.28 2.47 -1.42
CA GLY A 110 4.33 3.54 -1.24
C GLY A 110 4.16 3.83 0.23
N CYS A 111 3.42 4.90 0.53
CA CYS A 111 3.22 5.34 1.90
C CYS A 111 2.17 4.45 2.58
N VAL A 112 2.54 3.87 3.73
CA VAL A 112 1.58 3.22 4.64
C VAL A 112 1.37 4.08 5.88
N ALA A 113 0.14 4.58 6.06
CA ALA A 113 -0.19 5.46 7.17
C ALA A 113 -1.34 4.90 8.01
N VAL A 114 -1.21 5.01 9.34
CA VAL A 114 -2.27 4.65 10.29
C VAL A 114 -3.39 5.69 10.22
N LEU A 115 -4.58 5.25 9.85
CA LEU A 115 -5.80 6.06 9.88
C LEU A 115 -6.45 6.02 11.26
N CYS A 116 -6.54 4.83 11.84
CA CYS A 116 -7.18 4.60 13.12
C CYS A 116 -6.39 3.53 13.89
N ARG A 117 -6.26 3.73 15.20
CA ARG A 117 -5.71 2.69 16.08
C ARG A 117 -6.71 1.57 16.29
N ALA A 118 -6.22 0.34 16.49
CA ALA A 118 -7.04 -0.86 16.62
C ALA A 118 -8.23 -0.74 17.59
N GLN A 119 -8.09 0.04 18.66
CA GLN A 119 -9.10 0.29 19.68
C GLN A 119 -10.15 1.35 19.29
N ASP A 120 -9.88 2.21 18.31
CA ASP A 120 -10.77 3.32 17.93
C ASP A 120 -11.83 2.88 16.91
N LYS A 121 -12.84 2.16 17.39
CA LYS A 121 -13.94 1.66 16.55
C LYS A 121 -14.82 2.78 15.98
N ALA A 122 -14.84 3.95 16.61
CA ALA A 122 -15.56 5.10 16.09
C ALA A 122 -14.87 5.67 14.84
N CYS A 123 -13.54 5.78 14.88
CA CYS A 123 -12.73 6.17 13.73
C CYS A 123 -12.89 5.20 12.55
N PHE A 124 -12.91 3.88 12.80
CA PHE A 124 -13.06 2.88 11.74
C PHE A 124 -14.31 3.11 10.88
N LYS A 125 -15.43 3.49 11.50
CA LYS A 125 -16.71 3.73 10.81
C LYS A 125 -16.67 4.88 9.80
N ARG A 126 -15.64 5.74 9.85
CA ARG A 126 -15.48 6.87 8.95
C ARG A 126 -14.93 6.48 7.58
N TYR A 127 -14.28 5.32 7.49
CA TYR A 127 -13.56 4.88 6.30
C TYR A 127 -14.17 3.60 5.73
N ALA A 128 -14.23 3.53 4.40
CA ALA A 128 -14.50 2.27 3.71
C ALA A 128 -13.20 1.50 3.52
N ALA A 129 -13.16 0.24 3.96
CA ALA A 129 -12.06 -0.67 3.67
C ALA A 129 -12.28 -1.33 2.30
N GLY A 130 -11.19 -1.54 1.56
CA GLY A 130 -11.22 -2.03 0.18
C GLY A 130 -10.00 -1.59 -0.61
N ILE A 131 -10.05 -1.83 -1.93
CA ILE A 131 -9.05 -1.36 -2.89
C ILE A 131 -9.72 -0.31 -3.76
N PHE A 132 -9.11 0.86 -3.91
CA PHE A 132 -9.72 1.97 -4.61
C PHE A 132 -8.82 2.49 -5.72
N ARG A 133 -9.43 2.79 -6.87
CA ARG A 133 -8.70 3.48 -7.93
C ARG A 133 -8.30 4.85 -7.42
N THR A 134 -7.02 5.17 -7.56
CA THR A 134 -6.52 6.44 -7.07
C THR A 134 -6.94 7.63 -7.96
N ALA A 135 -7.50 7.38 -9.15
CA ALA A 135 -7.98 8.44 -10.05
C ALA A 135 -9.32 9.04 -9.60
N ASP A 136 -10.22 8.22 -9.07
CA ASP A 136 -11.60 8.62 -8.79
C ASP A 136 -12.22 7.96 -7.55
N GLY A 137 -11.48 7.11 -6.86
CA GLY A 137 -11.87 6.52 -5.58
C GLY A 137 -12.92 5.42 -5.70
N MET A 138 -13.18 4.90 -6.90
CA MET A 138 -14.06 3.74 -7.06
C MET A 138 -13.42 2.49 -6.48
N GLU A 139 -14.18 1.75 -5.68
CA GLU A 139 -13.75 0.44 -5.20
C GLU A 139 -13.65 -0.57 -6.35
N ILE A 140 -12.59 -1.37 -6.35
CA ILE A 140 -12.30 -2.40 -7.35
C ILE A 140 -12.09 -3.76 -6.68
N SER A 141 -12.33 -4.83 -7.46
CA SER A 141 -12.03 -6.18 -7.02
C SER A 141 -10.52 -6.42 -6.89
N ALA A 142 -10.09 -7.03 -5.79
CA ALA A 142 -8.73 -7.52 -5.59
C ALA A 142 -8.28 -8.56 -6.62
N ARG A 143 -9.23 -9.23 -7.30
CA ARG A 143 -8.96 -10.31 -8.27
C ARG A 143 -8.96 -9.83 -9.70
N THR A 144 -9.93 -8.98 -10.07
CA THR A 144 -10.14 -8.58 -11.46
C THR A 144 -9.71 -7.14 -11.76
N PHE A 145 -9.44 -6.35 -10.73
CA PHE A 145 -9.15 -4.91 -10.80
C PHE A 145 -10.26 -4.09 -11.49
N ARG A 146 -11.45 -4.68 -11.67
CA ARG A 146 -12.61 -3.99 -12.23
C ARG A 146 -13.41 -3.30 -11.13
N PRO A 147 -14.04 -2.16 -11.43
CA PRO A 147 -14.96 -1.50 -10.51
C PRO A 147 -16.05 -2.44 -10.00
N LEU A 148 -16.29 -2.41 -8.69
CA LEU A 148 -17.40 -3.12 -8.08
C LEU A 148 -18.69 -2.29 -8.26
N SER A 149 -19.72 -2.91 -8.85
CA SER A 149 -21.02 -2.28 -9.10
C SER A 149 -21.70 -1.78 -7.82
N ASN A 150 -21.49 -2.47 -6.69
CA ASN A 150 -22.00 -2.11 -5.37
C ASN A 150 -20.87 -1.75 -4.37
N GLY A 151 -19.67 -1.47 -4.87
CA GLY A 151 -18.55 -1.08 -4.01
C GLY A 151 -18.73 0.31 -3.41
N ALA A 152 -17.87 0.68 -2.49
CA ALA A 152 -17.77 2.04 -1.99
C ALA A 152 -17.23 3.00 -3.07
N LEU A 153 -17.46 4.29 -2.82
CA LEU A 153 -16.81 5.41 -3.50
C LEU A 153 -16.18 6.27 -2.41
N ILE A 154 -14.91 6.61 -2.56
CA ILE A 154 -14.20 7.49 -1.63
C ILE A 154 -13.67 8.72 -2.35
N ASP A 155 -13.39 9.77 -1.61
CA ASP A 155 -12.49 10.82 -2.06
C ASP A 155 -11.04 10.30 -1.97
N PRO A 156 -10.25 10.23 -3.05
CA PRO A 156 -8.91 9.65 -3.03
C PRO A 156 -7.89 10.40 -2.14
N ASP A 157 -8.13 11.68 -1.85
CA ASP A 157 -7.21 12.52 -1.09
C ASP A 157 -7.52 12.46 0.41
N THR A 158 -8.81 12.46 0.78
CA THR A 158 -9.25 12.42 2.19
C THR A 158 -9.62 11.02 2.68
N LEU A 159 -9.84 10.07 1.77
CA LEU A 159 -10.33 8.71 2.00
C LEU A 159 -11.73 8.60 2.62
N LEU A 160 -12.45 9.72 2.73
CA LEU A 160 -13.81 9.73 3.24
C LEU A 160 -14.77 9.21 2.18
N GLN A 161 -15.80 8.50 2.63
CA GLN A 161 -16.85 7.99 1.74
C GLN A 161 -17.58 9.13 1.05
N ARG A 162 -17.91 8.92 -0.23
CA ARG A 162 -18.76 9.80 -1.03
C ARG A 162 -20.06 9.08 -1.38
N PRO A 163 -21.18 9.81 -1.51
CA PRO A 163 -22.36 9.25 -2.15
C PRO A 163 -21.99 8.84 -3.57
N ARG A 164 -22.37 7.63 -3.99
CA ARG A 164 -22.46 7.35 -5.42
C ARG A 164 -23.66 8.12 -5.91
N ASP A 165 -23.47 9.10 -6.79
CA ASP A 165 -24.59 9.77 -7.44
C ASP A 165 -25.48 8.70 -8.07
N MET A 166 -26.67 8.51 -7.51
CA MET A 166 -27.69 7.61 -8.04
C MET A 166 -28.49 8.32 -9.14
N SER A 167 -27.79 8.98 -10.05
CA SER A 167 -28.43 9.60 -11.21
C SER A 167 -28.84 8.49 -12.16
N ARG A 168 -30.16 8.19 -12.10
CA ARG A 168 -30.92 7.37 -13.04
C ARG A 168 -30.79 7.91 -14.47
#